data_AF-A0A8S1B2Y7-F1
#
_entry.id   AF-A0A8S1B2Y7-F1
#
_cell.length_a   1.000
_cell.length_b   1.000
_cell.length_c   1.000
_cell.angle_alpha   90.00
_cell.angle_beta   90.00
_cell.angle_gamma   90.00
#
_symmetry.space_group_name_H-M   'P 1'
#
loop_
_entity.id
_entity.type
_entity.pdbx_description
1 polymer ?
#
loop_
_entity_poly.entity_id
_entity_poly.type
_entity_poly.pdbx_seq_one_letter_code
_entity_poly.pdbx_strand_id
1 'polypeptide(L)'
;MEARHSTIETTAQGSASSSKEIPEAPKKKTKLTHYIKTDANPSMQVMVSRMAAVDGIPLRTFSKSQDLKYLFEKTGNKLPTTADTVRNIILKDFAKRKLEIINEIKIILLDENKFSISFDEWTSIKNRRYIGLTLHSPNFARDSSFRNLGLIRIHGSMNAASCVKSIEAKLDEYGVSLTNDIVAQTTDGCSLMVALGKSLKGCYARKPPRGAPWKRWRWHCFLLVLLEERIIASS
;
A
#
# COMPACT_ATOMS: atom_id res chain seq x y z
N MET A 1 39.69 65.72 33.68
CA MET A 1 39.09 65.77 32.33
C MET A 1 39.66 64.58 31.57
N GLU A 2 39.01 63.42 31.62
CA GLU A 2 37.80 63.03 30.84
C GLU A 2 38.18 62.69 29.39
N ALA A 3 37.69 61.61 28.75
CA ALA A 3 36.67 60.65 29.12
C ALA A 3 36.92 59.31 28.40
N ARG A 4 36.37 58.25 29.00
CA ARG A 4 36.21 56.89 28.48
C ARG A 4 35.11 56.86 27.42
N HIS A 5 35.30 56.14 26.32
CA HIS A 5 34.21 55.52 25.58
C HIS A 5 34.62 54.13 25.08
N SER A 6 33.86 53.14 25.55
CA SER A 6 33.88 51.73 25.18
C SER A 6 33.10 51.48 23.91
N THR A 7 33.66 50.75 22.94
CA THR A 7 32.91 50.24 21.78
C THR A 7 33.22 48.75 21.56
N ILE A 8 32.30 47.96 22.12
CA ILE A 8 31.78 46.64 21.73
C ILE A 8 32.50 45.92 20.57
N GLU A 9 33.09 44.77 20.90
CA GLU A 9 33.54 43.73 19.98
C GLU A 9 32.34 43.09 19.25
N THR A 10 32.42 42.95 17.92
CA THR A 10 31.52 42.11 17.14
C THR A 10 32.36 41.16 16.29
N THR A 11 32.76 40.03 16.88
CA THR A 11 33.27 38.88 16.14
C THR A 11 32.12 38.18 15.42
N ALA A 12 32.00 38.43 14.11
CA ALA A 12 31.18 37.63 13.22
C ALA A 12 31.82 36.24 13.03
N GLN A 13 31.41 35.27 13.86
CA GLN A 13 31.69 33.86 13.59
C GLN A 13 30.75 33.39 12.47
N GLY A 14 31.33 33.13 11.30
CA GLY A 14 30.65 32.47 10.19
C GLY A 14 30.25 31.05 10.59
N SER A 15 28.95 30.83 10.80
CA SER A 15 28.39 29.50 11.01
C SER A 15 28.35 28.77 9.67
N ALA A 16 29.19 27.75 9.53
CA ALA A 16 29.14 26.79 8.44
C ALA A 16 27.74 26.13 8.38
N SER A 17 26.98 26.43 7.32
CA SER A 17 25.72 25.76 7.06
C SER A 17 26.01 24.33 6.61
N SER A 18 25.92 23.38 7.55
CA SER A 18 25.82 21.96 7.25
C SER A 18 24.48 21.72 6.53
N SER A 19 24.51 21.78 5.20
CA SER A 19 23.41 21.37 4.35
C SER A 19 23.21 19.87 4.52
N LYS A 20 22.21 19.48 5.32
CA LYS A 20 21.69 18.11 5.31
C LYS A 20 21.15 17.82 3.92
N GLU A 21 21.86 16.97 3.19
CA GLU A 21 21.44 16.47 1.88
C GLU A 21 20.04 15.84 2.01
N ILE A 22 19.08 16.41 1.29
CA ILE A 22 17.76 15.82 1.11
C ILE A 22 17.97 14.59 0.20
N PRO A 23 17.54 13.38 0.60
CA PRO A 23 17.67 12.20 -0.26
C PRO A 23 17.04 12.46 -1.62
N GLU A 24 17.85 12.35 -2.67
CA GLU A 24 17.44 12.61 -4.04
C GLU A 24 16.29 11.66 -4.44
N ALA A 25 15.19 12.22 -4.94
CA ALA A 25 14.01 11.44 -5.32
C ALA A 25 14.40 10.41 -6.43
N PRO A 26 14.02 9.13 -6.30
CA PRO A 26 14.45 8.10 -7.24
C PRO A 26 13.99 8.40 -8.68
N LYS A 27 14.97 8.61 -9.56
CA LYS A 27 14.78 9.08 -10.96
C LYS A 27 14.32 7.98 -11.94
N LYS A 28 14.10 6.73 -11.53
CA LYS A 28 13.66 5.65 -12.44
C LYS A 28 12.39 4.96 -11.91
N LYS A 29 11.43 4.72 -12.82
CA LYS A 29 10.24 3.91 -12.52
C LYS A 29 10.70 2.47 -12.28
N THR A 30 10.54 1.98 -11.07
CA THR A 30 10.75 0.57 -10.71
C THR A 30 9.62 -0.27 -11.29
N LYS A 31 9.95 -1.43 -11.85
CA LYS A 31 8.94 -2.40 -12.31
C LYS A 31 8.23 -2.99 -11.08
N LEU A 32 6.93 -3.31 -11.20
CA LEU A 32 6.14 -3.91 -10.11
C LEU A 32 6.81 -5.16 -9.53
N THR A 33 7.46 -5.96 -10.40
CA THR A 33 8.19 -7.17 -10.03
C THR A 33 9.30 -6.92 -9.01
N HIS A 34 9.81 -5.69 -8.88
CA HIS A 34 10.85 -5.35 -7.91
C HIS A 34 10.34 -5.35 -6.47
N TYR A 35 9.03 -5.15 -6.27
CA TYR A 35 8.40 -5.15 -4.95
C TYR A 35 7.95 -6.55 -4.50
N ILE A 36 8.20 -7.57 -5.33
CA ILE A 36 7.73 -8.94 -5.09
C ILE A 36 8.95 -9.81 -4.83
N LYS A 37 9.00 -10.42 -3.65
CA LYS A 37 10.02 -11.42 -3.31
C LYS A 37 9.91 -12.59 -4.28
N THR A 38 11.00 -12.87 -4.99
CA THR A 38 11.16 -14.06 -5.83
C THR A 38 11.80 -15.16 -5.00
N ASP A 39 11.01 -16.15 -4.60
CA ASP A 39 11.56 -17.39 -4.07
C ASP A 39 12.27 -18.15 -5.21
N ALA A 40 13.43 -18.73 -4.94
CA ALA A 40 14.18 -19.50 -5.94
C ALA A 40 13.41 -20.76 -6.40
N ASN A 41 12.66 -21.37 -5.49
CA ASN A 41 11.83 -22.55 -5.75
C ASN A 41 10.42 -22.34 -5.13
N PRO A 42 9.54 -21.57 -5.79
CA PRO A 42 8.21 -21.28 -5.27
C PRO A 42 7.32 -22.54 -5.31
N SER A 43 6.51 -22.73 -4.27
CA SER A 43 5.46 -23.75 -4.29
C SER A 43 4.45 -23.48 -5.41
N MET A 44 3.75 -24.53 -5.87
CA MET A 44 2.70 -24.40 -6.88
C MET A 44 1.66 -23.33 -6.51
N GLN A 45 1.27 -23.27 -5.24
CA GLN A 45 0.28 -22.33 -4.73
C GLN A 45 0.77 -20.87 -4.86
N VAL A 46 2.05 -20.64 -4.56
CA VAL A 46 2.68 -19.32 -4.72
C VAL A 46 2.80 -18.95 -6.19
N MET A 47 3.16 -19.91 -7.06
CA MET A 47 3.22 -19.68 -8.51
C MET A 47 1.85 -19.30 -9.07
N VAL A 48 0.80 -20.08 -8.79
CA VAL A 48 -0.57 -19.80 -9.24
C VAL A 48 -1.04 -18.44 -8.74
N SER A 49 -0.79 -18.12 -7.47
CA SER A 49 -1.17 -16.83 -6.88
C SER A 49 -0.42 -15.66 -7.52
N ARG A 50 0.87 -15.84 -7.82
CA ARG A 50 1.68 -14.83 -8.53
C ARG A 50 1.25 -14.65 -9.98
N MET A 51 0.99 -15.74 -10.70
CA MET A 51 0.50 -15.71 -12.08
C MET A 51 -0.84 -14.99 -12.18
N ALA A 52 -1.72 -15.22 -11.20
CA ALA A 52 -2.93 -14.44 -11.09
C ALA A 52 -2.57 -12.96 -10.84
N ALA A 53 -1.87 -12.66 -9.74
CA ALA A 53 -1.65 -11.29 -9.22
C ALA A 53 -0.81 -10.37 -10.12
N VAL A 54 0.25 -10.91 -10.70
CA VAL A 54 1.30 -10.15 -11.40
C VAL A 54 1.12 -10.23 -12.90
N ASP A 55 0.83 -11.43 -13.40
CA ASP A 55 0.68 -11.65 -14.84
C ASP A 55 -0.77 -11.40 -15.29
N GLY A 56 -1.69 -11.21 -14.33
CA GLY A 56 -3.09 -10.92 -14.62
C GLY A 56 -3.80 -12.09 -15.28
N ILE A 57 -3.39 -13.33 -15.00
CA ILE A 57 -4.00 -14.52 -15.61
C ILE A 57 -5.38 -14.77 -14.99
N PRO A 58 -6.47 -14.84 -15.80
CA PRO A 58 -7.80 -15.14 -15.29
C PRO A 58 -7.88 -16.53 -14.64
N LEU A 59 -8.66 -16.67 -13.56
CA LEU A 59 -8.85 -17.95 -12.87
C LEU A 59 -9.34 -19.08 -13.80
N ARG A 60 -10.22 -18.75 -14.74
CA ARG A 60 -10.73 -19.69 -15.76
C ARG A 60 -9.66 -20.15 -16.74
N THR A 61 -8.59 -19.37 -16.94
CA THR A 61 -7.50 -19.75 -17.85
C THR A 61 -6.72 -20.94 -17.31
N PHE A 62 -6.53 -21.04 -16.00
CA PHE A 62 -5.86 -22.20 -15.38
C PHE A 62 -6.61 -23.52 -15.60
N SER A 63 -7.94 -23.51 -15.69
CA SER A 63 -8.71 -24.74 -15.95
C SER A 63 -8.77 -25.11 -17.44
N LYS A 64 -8.72 -24.12 -18.34
CA LYS A 64 -8.96 -24.30 -19.78
C LYS A 64 -7.70 -24.37 -20.65
N SER A 65 -6.63 -23.70 -20.27
CA SER A 65 -5.40 -23.65 -21.08
C SER A 65 -4.67 -25.00 -21.05
N GLN A 66 -4.47 -25.59 -22.22
CA GLN A 66 -3.70 -26.84 -22.37
C GLN A 66 -2.20 -26.59 -22.21
N ASP A 67 -1.70 -25.45 -22.70
CA ASP A 67 -0.29 -25.08 -22.54
C ASP A 67 0.08 -24.93 -21.07
N LEU A 68 -0.78 -24.30 -20.26
CA LEU A 68 -0.56 -24.21 -18.81
C LEU A 68 -0.57 -25.59 -18.15
N LYS A 69 -1.47 -26.50 -18.55
CA LYS A 69 -1.48 -27.87 -18.00
C LYS A 69 -0.19 -28.61 -18.34
N TYR A 70 0.23 -28.55 -19.60
CA TYR A 70 1.48 -29.15 -20.07
C TYR A 70 2.70 -28.62 -19.30
N LEU A 71 2.80 -27.30 -19.12
CA LEU A 71 3.91 -26.69 -18.37
C LEU A 71 3.93 -27.14 -16.91
N PHE A 72 2.77 -27.18 -16.26
CA PHE A 72 2.67 -27.63 -14.86
C PHE A 72 3.04 -29.12 -14.73
N GLU A 73 2.56 -29.97 -15.64
CA GLU A 73 2.92 -31.40 -15.67
C GLU A 73 4.43 -31.61 -15.81
N LYS A 74 5.10 -30.81 -16.64
CA LYS A 74 6.58 -30.84 -16.78
C LYS A 74 7.32 -30.45 -15.50
N THR A 75 6.71 -29.63 -14.64
CA THR A 75 7.26 -29.30 -13.32
C THR A 75 6.88 -30.31 -12.22
N GLY A 76 6.19 -31.41 -12.57
CA GLY A 76 5.70 -32.40 -11.61
C GLY A 76 4.46 -31.95 -10.82
N ASN A 77 3.83 -30.83 -11.22
CA ASN A 77 2.67 -30.27 -10.55
C ASN A 77 1.41 -30.52 -11.38
N LYS A 78 0.29 -30.87 -10.71
CA LYS A 78 -1.01 -30.96 -11.39
C LYS A 78 -1.74 -29.63 -11.25
N LEU A 79 -2.03 -28.99 -12.38
CA LEU A 79 -2.77 -27.74 -12.39
C LEU A 79 -4.22 -27.96 -11.94
N PRO A 80 -4.82 -27.06 -11.14
CA PRO A 80 -6.20 -27.22 -10.71
C PRO A 80 -7.17 -27.23 -11.89
N THR A 81 -8.12 -28.16 -11.85
CA THR A 81 -9.09 -28.38 -12.94
C THR A 81 -10.27 -27.43 -12.92
N THR A 82 -10.57 -26.80 -11.77
CA THR A 82 -11.71 -25.89 -11.61
C THR A 82 -11.27 -24.52 -11.14
N ALA A 83 -12.01 -23.48 -11.54
CA ALA A 83 -11.74 -22.11 -11.12
C ALA A 83 -11.90 -21.92 -9.60
N ASP A 84 -12.77 -22.69 -8.95
CA ASP A 84 -12.99 -22.62 -7.50
C ASP A 84 -11.80 -23.18 -6.72
N THR A 85 -11.17 -24.26 -7.20
CA THR A 85 -9.93 -24.76 -6.58
C THR A 85 -8.81 -23.73 -6.71
N VAL A 86 -8.68 -23.06 -7.86
CA VAL A 86 -7.70 -21.96 -8.05
C VAL A 86 -8.00 -20.81 -7.08
N ARG A 87 -9.26 -20.39 -6.96
CA ARG A 87 -9.68 -19.35 -6.01
C ARG A 87 -9.29 -19.73 -4.58
N ASN A 88 -9.57 -20.95 -4.15
CA ASN A 88 -9.23 -21.43 -2.81
C ASN A 88 -7.73 -21.46 -2.55
N ILE A 89 -6.91 -21.80 -3.55
CA ILE A 89 -5.45 -21.73 -3.45
C ILE A 89 -5.00 -20.29 -3.21
N ILE A 90 -5.53 -19.34 -3.98
CA ILE A 90 -5.19 -17.91 -3.85
C ILE A 90 -5.62 -17.36 -2.49
N LEU A 91 -6.83 -17.70 -2.03
CA LEU A 91 -7.32 -17.24 -0.72
C LEU A 91 -6.49 -17.80 0.44
N LYS A 92 -6.01 -19.04 0.34
CA LYS A 92 -5.09 -19.61 1.34
C LYS A 92 -3.74 -18.91 1.34
N ASP A 93 -3.16 -18.65 0.16
CA ASP A 93 -1.90 -17.89 0.04
C ASP A 93 -2.06 -16.46 0.59
N PHE A 94 -3.18 -15.80 0.27
CA PHE A 94 -3.53 -14.49 0.81
C PHE A 94 -3.61 -14.50 2.34
N ALA A 95 -4.31 -15.47 2.94
CA ALA A 95 -4.42 -15.58 4.39
C ALA A 95 -3.04 -15.77 5.06
N LYS A 96 -2.16 -16.59 4.46
CA LYS A 96 -0.78 -16.78 4.93
C LYS A 96 0.00 -15.46 4.89
N ARG A 97 0.00 -14.76 3.76
CA ARG A 97 0.70 -13.46 3.62
C ARG A 97 0.12 -12.38 4.53
N LYS A 98 -1.19 -12.38 4.74
CA LYS A 98 -1.84 -11.47 5.69
C LYS A 98 -1.28 -11.68 7.10
N LEU A 99 -1.13 -12.93 7.54
CA LEU A 99 -0.55 -13.24 8.85
C LEU A 99 0.91 -12.79 8.95
N GLU A 100 1.70 -12.97 7.89
CA GLU A 100 3.09 -12.47 7.84
C GLU A 100 3.15 -10.94 8.01
N ILE A 101 2.27 -10.21 7.32
CA ILE A 101 2.16 -8.74 7.45
C ILE A 101 1.74 -8.34 8.86
N ILE A 102 0.77 -9.04 9.45
CA ILE A 102 0.33 -8.79 10.84
C ILE A 102 1.49 -8.95 11.82
N ASN A 103 2.28 -10.01 11.66
CA ASN A 103 3.44 -10.25 12.52
C ASN A 103 4.52 -9.18 12.33
N GLU A 104 4.76 -8.73 11.10
CA GLU A 104 5.69 -7.62 10.82
C GLU A 104 5.21 -6.31 11.48
N ILE A 105 3.92 -5.98 11.36
CA ILE A 105 3.33 -4.80 12.01
C ILE A 105 3.47 -4.86 13.53
N LYS A 106 3.21 -6.03 14.14
CA LYS A 106 3.35 -6.22 15.59
C LYS A 106 4.77 -5.96 16.08
N ILE A 107 5.79 -6.42 15.35
CA ILE A 107 7.19 -6.16 15.69
C ILE A 107 7.46 -4.65 15.68
N ILE A 108 7.02 -3.94 14.63
CA ILE A 108 7.21 -2.49 14.51
C ILE A 108 6.51 -1.74 15.65
N LEU A 109 5.31 -2.18 16.05
CA LEU A 109 4.57 -1.61 17.18
C LEU A 109 5.26 -1.86 18.54
N LEU A 110 5.85 -3.04 18.73
CA LEU A 110 6.63 -3.36 19.95
C LEU A 110 7.85 -2.45 20.08
N ASP A 111 8.45 -2.06 18.97
CA ASP A 111 9.55 -1.09 18.90
C ASP A 111 9.06 0.38 19.05
N GLU A 112 7.82 0.60 19.47
CA GLU A 112 7.15 1.90 19.65
C GLU A 112 7.10 2.79 18.39
N ASN A 113 7.31 2.20 17.21
CA ASN A 113 7.27 2.94 15.96
C ASN A 113 5.83 3.20 15.50
N LYS A 114 5.65 4.33 14.83
CA LYS A 114 4.35 4.77 14.29
C LYS A 114 4.32 4.66 12.77
N PHE A 115 3.12 4.66 12.21
CA PHE A 115 2.89 4.53 10.78
C PHE A 115 2.30 5.80 10.18
N SER A 116 2.44 5.93 8.86
CA SER A 116 1.61 6.84 8.08
C SER A 116 0.72 6.04 7.14
N ILE A 117 -0.46 6.57 6.81
CA ILE A 117 -1.43 5.88 5.96
C ILE A 117 -1.72 6.70 4.71
N SER A 118 -1.99 6.04 3.61
CA SER A 118 -2.52 6.69 2.41
C SER A 118 -3.81 6.05 1.95
N PHE A 119 -4.74 6.90 1.54
CA PHE A 119 -6.06 6.51 1.02
C PHE A 119 -6.18 6.94 -0.45
N ASP A 120 -6.65 6.02 -1.29
CA ASP A 120 -6.93 6.28 -2.71
C ASP A 120 -8.37 5.87 -3.01
N GLU A 121 -9.21 6.82 -3.42
CA GLU A 121 -10.58 6.52 -3.83
C GLU A 121 -10.62 6.25 -5.34
N TRP A 122 -11.30 5.16 -5.72
CA TRP A 122 -11.48 4.85 -7.13
C TRP A 122 -12.90 4.37 -7.43
N THR A 123 -13.40 4.76 -8.60
CA THR A 123 -14.67 4.26 -9.15
C THR A 123 -14.39 3.40 -10.38
N SER A 124 -14.87 2.16 -10.35
CA SER A 124 -14.72 1.23 -11.46
C SER A 124 -15.63 1.55 -12.63
N ILE A 125 -15.32 0.96 -13.78
CA ILE A 125 -16.11 1.07 -15.02
C ILE A 125 -17.55 0.57 -14.79
N LYS A 126 -17.74 -0.37 -13.85
CA LYS A 126 -19.06 -0.88 -13.45
C LYS A 126 -19.72 -0.03 -12.36
N ASN A 127 -19.28 1.22 -12.20
CA ASN A 127 -19.75 2.17 -11.19
C ASN A 127 -19.66 1.62 -9.75
N ARG A 128 -18.57 0.90 -9.45
CA ARG A 128 -18.30 0.36 -8.11
C ARG A 128 -17.20 1.19 -7.46
N ARG A 129 -17.46 1.76 -6.28
CA ARG A 129 -16.50 2.60 -5.56
C ARG A 129 -15.67 1.77 -4.59
N TYR A 130 -14.38 2.07 -4.50
CA TYR A 130 -13.45 1.41 -3.59
C TYR A 130 -12.50 2.42 -2.97
N ILE A 131 -11.99 2.10 -1.79
CA ILE A 131 -10.90 2.82 -1.13
C ILE A 131 -9.74 1.84 -0.96
N GLY A 132 -8.58 2.19 -1.50
CA GLY A 132 -7.33 1.48 -1.24
C GLY A 132 -6.65 1.99 0.02
N LEU A 133 -6.18 1.08 0.87
CA LEU A 133 -5.44 1.41 2.08
C LEU A 133 -3.99 0.96 1.93
N THR A 134 -3.06 1.88 2.12
CA THR A 134 -1.64 1.55 2.16
C THR A 134 -1.01 2.13 3.42
N LEU A 135 -0.37 1.26 4.19
CA LEU A 135 0.36 1.60 5.41
C LEU A 135 1.83 1.83 5.06
N HIS A 136 2.44 2.86 5.61
CA HIS A 136 3.82 3.27 5.33
C HIS A 136 4.62 3.34 6.63
N SER A 137 5.81 2.78 6.61
CA SER A 137 6.78 2.88 7.71
C SER A 137 8.19 2.72 7.14
N PRO A 138 9.17 3.49 7.64
CA PRO A 138 10.58 3.28 7.29
C PRO A 138 11.11 1.92 7.79
N ASN A 139 10.42 1.29 8.75
CA ASN A 139 10.86 0.06 9.41
C ASN A 139 10.27 -1.20 8.76
N PHE A 140 9.42 -1.06 7.73
CA PHE A 140 9.09 -2.20 6.89
C PHE A 140 10.36 -2.72 6.20
N ALA A 141 10.43 -4.03 5.98
CA ALA A 141 11.61 -4.66 5.39
C ALA A 141 12.09 -3.92 4.11
N ARG A 142 13.43 -3.81 3.97
CA ARG A 142 14.18 -2.94 3.03
C ARG A 142 13.68 -2.84 1.59
N ASP A 143 12.93 -3.82 1.10
CA ASP A 143 12.43 -3.88 -0.28
C ASP A 143 11.18 -3.02 -0.52
N SER A 144 10.47 -2.61 0.55
CA SER A 144 9.34 -1.66 0.44
C SER A 144 9.02 -0.99 1.76
N SER A 145 9.00 0.34 1.76
CA SER A 145 8.60 1.20 2.90
C SER A 145 7.08 1.21 3.15
N PHE A 146 6.34 0.27 2.55
CA PHE A 146 4.88 0.27 2.58
C PHE A 146 4.29 -1.13 2.46
N ARG A 147 3.09 -1.31 3.00
CA ARG A 147 2.25 -2.51 2.90
C ARG A 147 0.86 -2.11 2.44
N ASN A 148 0.37 -2.75 1.38
CA ASN A 148 -1.01 -2.59 0.95
C ASN A 148 -1.92 -3.48 1.81
N LEU A 149 -2.91 -2.88 2.48
CA LEU A 149 -3.84 -3.58 3.37
C LEU A 149 -5.11 -4.06 2.65
N GLY A 150 -5.22 -3.78 1.36
CA GLY A 150 -6.31 -4.19 0.48
C GLY A 150 -7.27 -3.05 0.14
N LEU A 151 -8.40 -3.43 -0.46
CA LEU A 151 -9.46 -2.51 -0.85
C LEU A 151 -10.69 -2.65 0.07
N ILE A 152 -11.33 -1.52 0.37
CA ILE A 152 -12.64 -1.47 1.00
C ILE A 152 -13.65 -1.12 -0.09
N ARG A 153 -14.67 -1.96 -0.25
CA ARG A 153 -15.77 -1.70 -1.18
C ARG A 153 -16.77 -0.74 -0.55
N ILE A 154 -17.10 0.32 -1.28
CA ILE A 154 -18.14 1.28 -0.91
C ILE A 154 -19.47 0.86 -1.55
N HIS A 155 -20.51 0.71 -0.73
CA HIS A 155 -21.87 0.45 -1.18
C HIS A 155 -22.72 1.72 -1.10
N GLY A 156 -23.32 2.11 -2.22
CA GLY A 156 -24.21 3.28 -2.29
C GLY A 156 -23.51 4.59 -1.93
N SER A 157 -24.24 5.48 -1.24
CA SER A 157 -23.72 6.72 -0.69
C SER A 157 -23.06 6.47 0.67
N MET A 158 -21.75 6.71 0.77
CA MET A 158 -21.02 6.63 2.03
C MET A 158 -20.56 8.02 2.46
N ASN A 159 -20.91 8.39 3.69
CA ASN A 159 -20.45 9.63 4.31
C ASN A 159 -19.07 9.43 4.95
N ALA A 160 -18.41 10.52 5.35
CA ALA A 160 -17.06 10.46 5.92
C ALA A 160 -17.01 9.66 7.24
N ALA A 161 -18.02 9.77 8.10
CA ALA A 161 -18.05 9.05 9.38
C ALA A 161 -18.13 7.51 9.20
N SER A 162 -18.98 7.03 8.30
CA SER A 162 -19.07 5.59 7.97
C SER A 162 -17.81 5.10 7.26
N CYS A 163 -17.16 5.96 6.48
CA CYS A 163 -15.88 5.67 5.87
C CYS A 163 -14.79 5.43 6.93
N VAL A 164 -14.69 6.33 7.93
CA VAL A 164 -13.75 6.18 9.06
C VAL A 164 -13.97 4.86 9.79
N LYS A 165 -15.23 4.50 10.10
CA LYS A 165 -15.54 3.20 10.73
C LYS A 165 -15.09 2.00 9.90
N SER A 166 -15.24 2.09 8.58
CA SER A 166 -14.81 1.03 7.66
C SER A 166 -13.28 0.90 7.65
N ILE A 167 -12.57 2.02 7.71
CA ILE A 167 -11.10 2.06 7.81
C ILE A 167 -10.62 1.53 9.15
N GLU A 168 -11.25 1.94 10.26
CA GLU A 168 -10.96 1.42 11.61
C GLU A 168 -11.11 -0.10 11.64
N ALA A 169 -12.27 -0.61 11.21
CA ALA A 169 -12.50 -2.06 11.13
C ALA A 169 -11.45 -2.76 10.27
N LYS A 170 -11.01 -2.13 9.17
CA LYS A 170 -9.97 -2.70 8.30
C LYS A 170 -8.60 -2.70 8.95
N LEU A 171 -8.25 -1.68 9.74
CA LEU A 171 -7.00 -1.59 10.48
C LEU A 171 -6.97 -2.52 11.69
N ASP A 172 -8.12 -2.73 12.33
CA ASP A 172 -8.30 -3.69 13.43
C ASP A 172 -7.99 -5.13 12.97
N GLU A 173 -8.32 -5.48 11.72
CA GLU A 173 -7.89 -6.77 11.12
C GLU A 173 -6.37 -6.97 11.13
N TYR A 174 -5.59 -5.89 11.20
CA TYR A 174 -4.14 -5.88 11.25
C TYR A 174 -3.57 -5.53 12.64
N GLY A 175 -4.44 -5.25 13.62
CA GLY A 175 -4.05 -4.85 14.97
C GLY A 175 -3.45 -3.45 15.04
N VAL A 176 -3.85 -2.54 14.15
CA VAL A 176 -3.34 -1.15 14.12
C VAL A 176 -4.43 -0.19 14.58
N SER A 177 -4.14 0.66 15.55
CA SER A 177 -5.08 1.71 15.99
C SER A 177 -4.95 2.96 15.12
N LEU A 178 -6.06 3.41 14.55
CA LEU A 178 -6.10 4.64 13.76
C LEU A 178 -5.76 5.90 14.57
N THR A 179 -6.05 5.90 15.88
CA THR A 179 -5.79 7.06 16.75
C THR A 179 -4.39 7.03 17.36
N ASN A 180 -3.92 5.86 17.79
CA ASN A 180 -2.69 5.76 18.56
C ASN A 180 -1.46 5.48 17.70
N ASP A 181 -1.62 4.79 16.56
CA ASP A 181 -0.49 4.26 15.80
C ASP A 181 -0.24 5.01 14.47
N ILE A 182 -1.21 5.80 14.02
CA ILE A 182 -1.12 6.58 12.77
C ILE A 182 -0.79 8.04 13.07
N VAL A 183 0.37 8.51 12.60
CA VAL A 183 0.82 9.91 12.80
C VAL A 183 0.48 10.85 11.65
N ALA A 184 0.31 10.31 10.45
CA ALA A 184 0.07 11.10 9.25
C ALA A 184 -0.79 10.35 8.25
N GLN A 185 -1.57 11.12 7.50
CA GLN A 185 -2.40 10.60 6.42
C GLN A 185 -2.17 11.37 5.12
N THR A 186 -2.27 10.65 4.02
CA THR A 186 -2.25 11.20 2.67
C THR A 186 -3.50 10.77 1.94
N THR A 187 -4.30 11.72 1.49
CA THR A 187 -5.52 11.45 0.71
C THR A 187 -5.45 12.19 -0.62
N ASP A 188 -6.28 11.77 -1.57
CA ASP A 188 -6.54 12.59 -2.74
C ASP A 188 -7.40 13.83 -2.38
N GLY A 189 -7.67 14.66 -3.39
CA GLY A 189 -8.46 15.88 -3.25
C GLY A 189 -9.96 15.68 -3.49
N CYS A 190 -10.48 14.45 -3.52
CA CYS A 190 -11.91 14.23 -3.74
C CYS A 190 -12.72 14.73 -2.53
N SER A 191 -14.00 15.03 -2.72
CA SER A 191 -14.85 15.61 -1.67
C SER A 191 -14.95 14.71 -0.43
N LEU A 192 -15.07 13.39 -0.62
CA LEU A 192 -15.10 12.41 0.47
C LEU A 192 -13.76 12.37 1.22
N MET A 193 -12.64 12.38 0.51
CA MET A 193 -11.30 12.34 1.09
C MET A 193 -10.93 13.61 1.83
N VAL A 194 -11.36 14.77 1.33
CA VAL A 194 -11.22 16.04 2.06
C VAL A 194 -12.03 16.02 3.36
N ALA A 195 -13.25 15.47 3.33
CA ALA A 195 -14.07 15.34 4.53
C ALA A 195 -13.49 14.31 5.52
N LEU A 196 -12.95 13.20 5.01
CA LEU A 196 -12.27 12.17 5.78
C LEU A 196 -11.01 12.73 6.46
N GLY A 197 -10.20 13.48 5.72
CA GLY A 197 -8.98 14.09 6.21
C GLY A 197 -9.23 15.06 7.38
N LYS A 198 -10.40 15.70 7.42
CA LYS A 198 -10.84 16.55 8.53
C LYS A 198 -11.43 15.76 9.70
N SER A 199 -11.99 14.58 9.43
CA SER A 199 -12.69 13.77 10.43
C SER A 199 -11.75 12.94 11.29
N LEU A 200 -10.56 12.61 10.77
CA LEU A 200 -9.54 11.85 11.49
C LEU A 200 -8.76 12.77 12.44
N LYS A 201 -8.96 12.55 13.74
CA LYS A 201 -8.27 13.26 14.82
C LYS A 201 -6.92 12.61 15.09
N GLY A 202 -5.87 13.41 15.32
CA GLY A 202 -4.55 12.92 15.76
C GLY A 202 -3.51 12.74 14.65
N CYS A 203 -3.89 12.82 13.37
CA CYS A 203 -2.96 12.67 12.25
C CYS A 203 -2.75 13.98 11.47
N TYR A 204 -1.51 14.28 11.09
CA TYR A 204 -1.22 15.38 10.18
C TYR A 204 -1.71 15.05 8.77
N ALA A 205 -2.68 15.82 8.26
CA ALA A 205 -3.14 15.73 6.88
C ALA A 205 -2.20 16.55 5.96
N ARG A 206 -1.44 15.88 5.08
CA ARG A 206 -0.69 16.57 4.03
C ARG A 206 -1.52 16.63 2.75
N LYS A 207 -1.74 17.84 2.22
CA LYS A 207 -2.16 18.01 0.82
C LYS A 207 -0.95 17.79 -0.08
N PRO A 208 -1.06 17.00 -1.17
CA PRO A 208 0.01 16.94 -2.15
C PRO A 208 0.23 18.35 -2.76
N PRO A 209 1.50 18.73 -3.05
CA PRO A 209 1.79 20.04 -3.62
C PRO A 209 1.06 20.22 -4.96
N ARG A 210 0.46 21.41 -5.15
CA ARG A 210 -0.25 21.78 -6.39
C ARG A 210 0.73 21.65 -7.57
N GLY A 211 0.45 20.72 -8.49
CA GLY A 211 1.26 20.48 -9.70
C GLY A 211 2.02 19.14 -9.75
N ALA A 212 1.89 18.26 -8.75
CA ALA A 212 2.49 16.92 -8.84
C ALA A 212 1.83 16.10 -9.98
N PRO A 213 2.61 15.41 -10.84
CA PRO A 213 2.06 14.69 -11.98
C PRO A 213 1.31 13.42 -11.54
N TRP A 214 -0.02 13.52 -11.44
CA TRP A 214 -1.00 12.47 -11.11
C TRP A 214 -0.97 11.23 -12.03
N LYS A 215 -0.25 11.28 -13.15
CA LYS A 215 -0.17 10.17 -14.12
C LYS A 215 0.65 8.96 -13.63
N ARG A 216 1.33 9.06 -12.47
CA ARG A 216 2.31 8.07 -12.01
C ARG A 216 1.75 6.96 -11.10
N TRP A 217 0.56 7.13 -10.52
CA TRP A 217 -0.04 6.18 -9.57
C TRP A 217 -1.23 5.38 -10.14
N ARG A 218 -1.85 5.87 -11.21
CA ARG A 218 -3.00 5.22 -11.89
C ARG A 218 -2.75 3.78 -12.35
N TRP A 219 -1.49 3.43 -12.64
CA TRP A 219 -1.10 2.10 -13.11
C TRP A 219 -0.86 1.10 -11.97
N HIS A 220 -0.54 1.57 -10.76
CA HIS A 220 -0.25 0.69 -9.62
C HIS A 220 -1.53 0.08 -9.02
N CYS A 221 -2.62 0.86 -9.01
CA CYS A 221 -3.94 0.36 -8.61
C CYS A 221 -4.58 -0.54 -9.69
N PHE A 222 -4.26 -0.36 -10.98
CA PHE A 222 -4.88 -1.10 -12.08
C PHE A 222 -4.64 -2.63 -12.02
N LEU A 223 -3.51 -3.06 -11.48
CA LEU A 223 -3.16 -4.49 -11.43
C LEU A 223 -3.74 -5.22 -10.21
N LEU A 224 -3.79 -4.57 -9.04
CA LEU A 224 -4.45 -5.11 -7.84
C LEU A 224 -5.98 -5.25 -8.03
N VAL A 225 -6.58 -4.31 -8.78
CA VAL A 225 -8.01 -4.31 -9.14
C VAL A 225 -8.40 -5.46 -10.07
N LEU A 226 -7.54 -5.85 -11.03
CA LEU A 226 -7.85 -6.97 -11.92
C LEU A 226 -7.94 -8.31 -11.19
N LEU A 227 -7.30 -8.43 -10.01
CA LEU A 227 -7.40 -9.64 -9.20
C LEU A 227 -8.67 -9.69 -8.36
N GLU A 228 -8.98 -8.62 -7.63
CA GLU A 228 -10.17 -8.56 -6.79
C GLU A 228 -11.46 -8.47 -7.60
N GLU A 229 -11.50 -7.71 -8.71
CA GLU A 229 -12.70 -7.66 -9.55
C GLU A 229 -12.96 -8.99 -10.28
N ARG A 230 -11.94 -9.80 -10.55
CA ARG A 230 -12.14 -11.15 -11.13
C ARG A 230 -12.58 -12.18 -10.09
N ILE A 231 -12.14 -12.04 -8.85
CA ILE A 231 -12.60 -12.86 -7.73
C ILE A 231 -14.07 -12.52 -7.38
N ILE A 232 -14.43 -11.23 -7.38
CA ILE A 232 -15.78 -10.74 -7.03
C ILE A 232 -16.77 -10.82 -8.22
N ALA A 233 -16.32 -10.75 -9.48
CA ALA A 233 -17.24 -10.88 -10.64
C ALA A 233 -17.56 -12.35 -11.00
N SER A 234 -17.10 -13.31 -10.20
CA SER A 234 -17.43 -14.73 -10.32
C SER A 234 -18.19 -15.28 -9.12
N SER A 235 -18.78 -14.40 -8.30
CA SER A 235 -19.94 -14.64 -7.43
C SER A 235 -21.19 -14.13 -8.13
#